data_AF-A0A8X6X047-F1
#
_entry.id   AF-A0A8X6X047-F1
#
_cell.length_a   1.000
_cell.length_b   1.000
_cell.length_c   1.000
_cell.angle_alpha   90.00
_cell.angle_beta   90.00
_cell.angle_gamma   90.00
#
_symmetry.space_group_name_H-M   'P 1'
#
loop_
_entity.id
_entity.type
_entity.pdbx_description
1 polymer ?
#
loop_
_entity_poly.entity_id
_entity_poly.type
_entity_poly.pdbx_seq_one_letter_code
_entity_poly.pdbx_strand_id
1 'polypeptide(L)'
;MKNFKTVNEALSLLQNVAPSNLAPWQKLDAMKTFFFPSLCFSMRTAQVDKTEWRQVDKAVAKEVKNILNLPERATNRYLLADKKKGGCGIPSAAADCDFYQVDTAFKLLTSRDEDVAVTALGQLRRTVKHRIHRTRTDDDLSNYLSGCMEGEFASSSNALSNTWTQARKAFSRQDVTWTFTNGSPTIAFGENVLTATSRTSVMRKFHLCFKETEAEKLIAQTS
;
A
#
# COMPACT_ATOMS: atom_id res chain seq x y z
N MET A 1 -17.40 -1.53 -11.05
CA MET A 1 -16.01 -1.08 -10.78
C MET A 1 -15.14 -1.65 -11.90
N LYS A 2 -14.45 -0.82 -12.69
CA LYS A 2 -13.58 -1.33 -13.78
C LYS A 2 -12.41 -2.11 -13.14
N ASN A 3 -12.15 -3.33 -13.62
CA ASN A 3 -11.00 -4.12 -13.20
C ASN A 3 -9.85 -3.81 -14.16
N PHE A 4 -8.79 -3.17 -13.65
CA PHE A 4 -7.61 -2.87 -14.46
C PHE A 4 -6.70 -4.09 -14.47
N LYS A 5 -6.65 -4.79 -15.60
CA LYS A 5 -5.75 -5.95 -15.77
C LYS A 5 -4.35 -5.51 -16.18
N THR A 6 -4.21 -4.28 -16.67
CA THR A 6 -2.94 -3.70 -17.10
C THR A 6 -2.85 -2.21 -16.73
N VAL A 7 -1.63 -1.69 -16.57
CA VAL A 7 -1.40 -0.25 -16.33
C VAL A 7 -1.88 0.63 -17.48
N ASN A 8 -1.88 0.11 -18.71
CA ASN A 8 -2.32 0.86 -19.89
C ASN A 8 -3.78 1.31 -19.78
N GLU A 9 -4.65 0.48 -19.19
CA GLU A 9 -6.04 0.84 -18.94
C GLU A 9 -6.13 1.99 -17.92
N ALA A 10 -5.29 1.98 -16.87
CA ALA A 10 -5.23 3.08 -15.91
C ALA A 10 -4.72 4.38 -16.57
N LEU A 11 -3.67 4.30 -17.39
CA LEU A 11 -3.14 5.45 -18.13
C LEU A 11 -4.17 6.03 -19.09
N SER A 12 -4.97 5.20 -19.76
CA SER A 12 -6.06 5.67 -20.63
C SER A 12 -7.13 6.45 -19.84
N LEU A 13 -7.44 6.03 -18.61
CA LEU A 13 -8.38 6.77 -17.76
C LEU A 13 -7.80 8.13 -17.35
N LEU A 14 -6.52 8.19 -16.99
CA LEU A 14 -5.82 9.44 -16.69
C LEU A 14 -5.87 10.40 -17.89
N GLN A 15 -5.63 9.88 -19.10
CA GLN A 15 -5.69 10.65 -20.35
C GLN A 15 -7.08 11.17 -20.69
N ASN A 16 -8.16 10.63 -20.10
CA ASN A 16 -9.50 11.20 -20.26
C ASN A 16 -9.78 12.33 -19.26
N VAL A 17 -9.19 12.26 -18.05
CA VAL A 17 -9.42 13.27 -17.00
C VAL A 17 -8.54 14.51 -17.23
N ALA A 18 -7.26 14.33 -17.58
CA ALA A 18 -6.30 15.41 -17.71
C ALA A 18 -6.67 16.50 -18.75
N PRO A 19 -7.14 16.17 -19.98
CA PRO A 19 -7.47 17.17 -20.99
C PRO A 19 -8.89 17.73 -20.86
N SER A 20 -9.66 17.34 -19.84
CA SER A 20 -11.01 17.86 -19.63
C SER A 20 -11.03 19.40 -19.48
N ASN A 21 -12.16 20.04 -19.81
CA ASN A 21 -12.35 21.49 -19.66
C ASN A 21 -12.62 21.94 -18.20
N LEU A 22 -12.24 21.12 -17.23
CA LEU A 22 -12.37 21.43 -15.81
C LEU A 22 -11.32 22.45 -15.36
N ALA A 23 -11.64 23.24 -14.33
CA ALA A 23 -10.65 24.09 -13.69
C ALA A 23 -9.51 23.25 -13.08
N PRO A 24 -8.28 23.78 -12.93
CA PRO A 24 -7.14 23.02 -12.41
C PRO A 24 -7.43 22.28 -11.09
N TRP A 25 -8.07 22.94 -10.14
CA TRP A 25 -8.43 22.34 -8.85
C TRP A 25 -9.48 21.23 -8.99
N GLN A 26 -10.43 21.35 -9.93
CA GLN A 26 -11.44 20.33 -10.21
C GLN A 26 -10.81 19.08 -10.83
N LYS A 27 -9.79 19.23 -11.68
CA LYS A 27 -9.03 18.09 -12.22
C LYS A 27 -8.33 17.32 -11.11
N LEU A 28 -7.66 18.02 -10.19
CA LEU A 28 -7.00 17.38 -9.05
C LEU A 28 -7.99 16.66 -8.13
N ASP A 29 -9.17 17.24 -7.93
CA ASP A 29 -10.22 16.60 -7.15
C ASP A 29 -10.80 15.36 -7.86
N ALA A 30 -11.07 15.46 -9.16
CA ALA A 30 -11.54 14.33 -9.97
C ALA A 30 -10.54 13.17 -9.96
N MET A 31 -9.24 13.46 -9.99
CA MET A 31 -8.20 12.43 -9.87
C MET A 31 -8.28 11.71 -8.51
N LYS A 32 -8.44 12.46 -7.41
CA LYS A 32 -8.53 11.89 -6.05
C LYS A 32 -9.80 11.10 -5.82
N THR A 33 -10.91 11.55 -6.39
CA THR A 33 -12.24 11.00 -6.13
C THR A 33 -12.63 9.87 -7.08
N PHE A 34 -12.14 9.89 -8.33
CA PHE A 34 -12.52 8.89 -9.33
C PHE A 34 -11.35 8.03 -9.81
N PHE A 35 -10.21 8.65 -10.13
CA PHE A 35 -9.08 7.93 -10.70
C PHE A 35 -8.45 6.97 -9.70
N PHE A 36 -7.94 7.45 -8.56
CA PHE A 36 -7.29 6.58 -7.58
C PHE A 36 -8.21 5.50 -7.01
N PRO A 37 -9.48 5.80 -6.63
CA PRO A 37 -10.41 4.78 -6.15
C PRO A 37 -10.70 3.68 -7.18
N SER A 38 -10.61 3.97 -8.48
CA SER A 38 -10.79 2.96 -9.52
C SER A 38 -9.67 1.91 -9.52
N LEU A 39 -8.46 2.24 -9.08
CA LEU A 39 -7.30 1.35 -9.08
C LEU A 39 -7.30 0.36 -7.91
N CYS A 40 -8.11 0.62 -6.86
CA CYS A 40 -8.09 -0.11 -5.60
C CYS A 40 -8.26 -1.62 -5.74
N PHE A 41 -9.11 -2.07 -6.67
CA PHE A 41 -9.35 -3.51 -6.85
C PHE A 41 -8.10 -4.23 -7.36
N SER A 42 -7.47 -3.69 -8.40
CA SER A 42 -6.24 -4.25 -8.97
C SER A 42 -5.09 -4.24 -7.96
N MET A 43 -5.00 -3.19 -7.14
CA MET A 43 -4.03 -3.09 -6.04
C MET A 43 -4.26 -4.15 -4.94
N ARG A 44 -5.51 -4.32 -4.49
CA ARG A 44 -5.87 -5.32 -3.44
C ARG A 44 -5.63 -6.75 -3.88
N THR A 45 -5.87 -7.04 -5.15
CA THR A 45 -5.71 -8.38 -5.73
C THR A 45 -4.27 -8.68 -6.16
N ALA A 46 -3.35 -7.70 -6.03
CA ALA A 46 -1.95 -7.83 -6.45
C ALA A 46 -1.79 -8.31 -7.91
N GLN A 47 -2.71 -7.89 -8.80
CA GLN A 47 -2.68 -8.27 -10.22
C GLN A 47 -1.53 -7.63 -11.01
N VAL A 48 -1.07 -6.47 -10.54
CA VAL A 48 -0.12 -5.58 -11.22
C VAL A 48 1.03 -5.32 -10.26
N ASP A 49 2.26 -5.37 -10.76
CA ASP A 49 3.46 -5.21 -9.95
C ASP A 49 3.68 -3.77 -9.48
N LYS A 50 4.42 -3.58 -8.39
CA LYS A 50 4.73 -2.23 -7.87
C LYS A 50 5.50 -1.36 -8.87
N THR A 51 6.35 -1.97 -9.70
CA THR A 51 7.12 -1.27 -10.76
C THR A 51 6.20 -0.64 -11.81
N GLU A 52 5.12 -1.34 -12.13
CA GLU A 52 4.08 -0.90 -13.03
C GLU A 52 3.26 0.26 -12.41
N TRP A 53 2.89 0.18 -11.13
CA TRP A 53 2.25 1.30 -10.42
C TRP A 53 3.12 2.56 -10.35
N ARG A 54 4.46 2.43 -10.32
CA ARG A 54 5.37 3.59 -10.42
C ARG A 54 5.29 4.31 -11.78
N GLN A 55 4.93 3.60 -12.85
CA GLN A 55 4.73 4.24 -14.15
C GLN A 55 3.47 5.12 -14.13
N VAL A 56 2.40 4.65 -13.47
CA VAL A 56 1.20 5.44 -13.21
C VAL A 56 1.54 6.69 -12.42
N ASP A 57 2.30 6.56 -11.32
CA ASP A 57 2.71 7.70 -10.51
C ASP A 57 3.53 8.72 -11.29
N LYS A 58 4.42 8.27 -12.18
CA LYS A 58 5.19 9.15 -13.06
C LYS A 58 4.29 9.92 -14.03
N ALA A 59 3.32 9.25 -14.64
CA ALA A 59 2.36 9.89 -15.54
C ALA A 59 1.47 10.89 -14.80
N VAL A 60 0.93 10.50 -13.64
CA VAL A 60 0.15 11.38 -12.76
C VAL A 60 0.96 12.61 -12.34
N ALA A 61 2.20 12.43 -11.92
CA ALA A 61 3.06 13.55 -11.51
C ALA A 61 3.29 14.54 -12.66
N LYS A 62 3.49 14.04 -13.89
CA LYS A 62 3.62 14.89 -15.08
C LYS A 62 2.34 15.69 -15.33
N GLU A 63 1.18 15.04 -15.32
CA GLU A 63 -0.10 15.72 -15.54
C GLU A 63 -0.43 16.74 -14.44
N VAL A 64 -0.20 16.39 -13.17
CA VAL A 64 -0.42 17.31 -12.05
C VAL A 64 0.50 18.53 -12.14
N LYS A 65 1.77 18.36 -12.54
CA LYS A 65 2.68 19.48 -12.77
C LYS A 65 2.18 20.38 -13.90
N ASN A 66 1.70 19.81 -15.00
CA ASN A 66 1.11 20.58 -16.10
C ASN A 66 -0.13 21.36 -15.64
N ILE A 67 -1.04 20.72 -14.90
CA ILE A 67 -2.26 21.34 -14.36
C ILE A 67 -1.93 22.53 -13.46
N LEU A 68 -0.88 22.42 -12.66
CA LEU A 68 -0.43 23.45 -11.72
C LEU A 68 0.58 24.44 -12.32
N ASN A 69 0.92 24.32 -13.61
CA ASN A 69 1.98 25.10 -14.27
C ASN A 69 3.34 25.04 -13.54
N LEU A 70 3.66 23.88 -12.96
CA LEU A 70 4.93 23.65 -12.28
C LEU A 70 6.03 23.24 -13.28
N PRO A 71 7.29 23.64 -13.07
CA PRO A 71 8.39 23.18 -13.90
C PRO A 71 8.59 21.67 -13.76
N GLU A 72 9.08 21.02 -14.81
CA GLU A 72 9.32 19.56 -14.80
C GLU A 72 10.26 19.14 -13.65
N ARG A 73 11.23 20.00 -13.32
CA ARG A 73 12.20 19.84 -12.23
C ARG A 73 11.60 20.00 -10.82
N ALA A 74 10.34 20.41 -10.69
CA ALA A 74 9.69 20.52 -9.39
C ALA A 74 9.71 19.17 -8.65
N THR A 75 9.98 19.19 -7.35
CA THR A 75 10.04 17.96 -6.56
C THR A 75 8.68 17.27 -6.49
N ASN A 76 8.64 15.96 -6.72
CA ASN A 76 7.41 15.18 -6.59
C ASN A 76 6.95 15.10 -5.12
N ARG A 77 7.83 15.36 -4.15
CA ARG A 77 7.47 15.38 -2.72
C ARG A 77 6.40 16.42 -2.42
N TYR A 78 6.47 17.58 -3.09
CA TYR A 78 5.43 18.61 -3.00
C TYR A 78 4.05 18.09 -3.40
N LEU A 79 3.99 17.23 -4.43
CA LEU A 79 2.75 16.65 -4.91
C LEU A 79 2.16 15.65 -3.90
N LEU A 80 3.02 14.84 -3.27
CA LEU A 80 2.64 13.76 -2.37
C LEU A 80 2.39 14.23 -0.93
N ALA A 81 3.10 15.26 -0.48
CA ALA A 81 3.07 15.78 0.89
C ALA A 81 1.66 16.21 1.35
N ASP A 82 1.46 16.18 2.67
CA ASP A 82 0.16 16.53 3.27
C ASP A 82 -0.25 17.99 2.95
N LYS A 83 -1.56 18.18 2.69
CA LYS A 83 -2.15 19.49 2.42
C LYS A 83 -1.96 20.47 3.58
N LYS A 84 -2.02 19.98 4.83
CA LYS A 84 -1.84 20.80 6.04
C LYS A 84 -0.41 21.28 6.21
N LYS A 85 0.56 20.58 5.64
CA LYS A 85 1.99 20.94 5.62
C LYS A 85 2.40 21.63 4.31
N GLY A 86 1.43 22.13 3.53
CA GLY A 86 1.68 22.91 2.30
C GLY A 86 1.83 22.09 1.01
N GLY A 87 1.63 20.77 1.02
CA GLY A 87 1.67 19.92 -0.18
C GLY A 87 0.34 19.80 -0.93
N CYS A 88 0.33 19.09 -2.06
CA CYS A 88 -0.90 18.86 -2.83
C CYS A 88 -1.74 17.66 -2.31
N GLY A 89 -1.13 16.74 -1.57
CA GLY A 89 -1.76 15.51 -1.07
C GLY A 89 -2.33 14.61 -2.16
N ILE A 90 -1.63 14.47 -3.29
CA ILE A 90 -1.93 13.49 -4.34
C ILE A 90 -1.55 12.08 -3.81
N PRO A 91 -2.43 11.08 -3.89
CA PRO A 91 -2.07 9.69 -3.56
C PRO A 91 -0.96 9.14 -4.46
N SER A 92 -0.25 8.11 -3.98
CA SER A 92 0.74 7.37 -4.80
C SER A 92 0.21 5.97 -5.02
N ALA A 93 -0.02 5.59 -6.27
CA ALA A 93 -0.46 4.26 -6.65
C ALA A 93 0.54 3.19 -6.20
N ALA A 94 1.85 3.48 -6.28
CA ALA A 94 2.88 2.54 -5.86
C ALA A 94 2.95 2.36 -4.32
N ALA A 95 2.60 3.38 -3.54
CA ALA A 95 2.48 3.26 -2.09
C ALA A 95 1.17 2.57 -1.71
N ASP A 96 0.06 3.01 -2.31
CA ASP A 96 -1.28 2.49 -2.06
C ASP A 96 -1.37 0.99 -2.36
N CYS A 97 -0.64 0.47 -3.37
CA CYS A 97 -0.64 -0.97 -3.63
C CYS A 97 -0.14 -1.78 -2.43
N ASP A 98 0.90 -1.31 -1.73
CA ASP A 98 1.40 -1.97 -0.52
C ASP A 98 0.38 -1.83 0.60
N PHE A 99 -0.17 -0.62 0.81
CA PHE A 99 -1.17 -0.36 1.84
C PHE A 99 -2.39 -1.27 1.68
N TYR A 100 -2.86 -1.49 0.44
CA TYR A 100 -3.97 -2.37 0.16
C TYR A 100 -3.66 -3.85 0.42
N GLN A 101 -2.43 -4.29 0.14
CA GLN A 101 -2.00 -5.66 0.48
C GLN A 101 -1.94 -5.86 2.00
N VAL A 102 -1.41 -4.86 2.72
CA VAL A 102 -1.39 -4.82 4.19
C VAL A 102 -2.80 -4.87 4.77
N ASP A 103 -3.67 -3.94 4.34
CA ASP A 103 -5.04 -3.82 4.80
C ASP A 103 -5.83 -5.10 4.54
N THR A 104 -5.66 -5.71 3.36
CA THR A 104 -6.37 -6.94 3.02
C THR A 104 -5.94 -8.11 3.90
N ALA A 105 -4.63 -8.33 4.08
CA ALA A 105 -4.12 -9.39 4.95
C ALA A 105 -4.54 -9.19 6.41
N PHE A 106 -4.43 -7.97 6.94
CA PHE A 106 -4.88 -7.65 8.29
C PHE A 106 -6.37 -7.88 8.46
N LYS A 107 -7.19 -7.48 7.48
CA LYS A 107 -8.64 -7.68 7.51
C LYS A 107 -9.03 -9.15 7.40
N LEU A 108 -8.28 -9.99 6.72
CA LEU A 108 -8.56 -11.43 6.67
C LEU A 108 -8.29 -12.09 8.03
N LEU A 109 -7.17 -11.76 8.68
CA LEU A 109 -6.83 -12.31 9.99
C LEU A 109 -7.70 -11.76 11.13
N THR A 110 -8.18 -10.51 11.00
CA THR A 110 -9.08 -9.85 11.97
C THR A 110 -10.54 -9.84 11.49
N SER A 111 -10.93 -10.87 10.72
CA SER A 111 -12.31 -10.99 10.27
C SER A 111 -13.27 -11.06 11.45
N ARG A 112 -14.48 -10.51 11.29
CA ARG A 112 -15.56 -10.68 12.28
C ARG A 112 -16.21 -12.07 12.16
N ASP A 113 -16.10 -12.64 10.97
CA ASP A 113 -16.48 -14.01 10.67
C ASP A 113 -15.33 -14.92 11.10
N GLU A 114 -15.63 -15.78 12.08
CA GLU A 114 -14.66 -16.70 12.69
C GLU A 114 -14.12 -17.71 11.68
N ASP A 115 -14.96 -18.24 10.78
CA ASP A 115 -14.54 -19.21 9.77
C ASP A 115 -13.54 -18.59 8.80
N VAL A 116 -13.77 -17.33 8.41
CA VAL A 116 -12.83 -16.57 7.57
C VAL A 116 -11.51 -16.34 8.31
N ALA A 117 -11.55 -15.93 9.58
CA ALA A 117 -10.35 -15.68 10.37
C ALA A 117 -9.53 -16.95 10.60
N VAL A 118 -10.19 -18.06 10.97
CA VAL A 118 -9.57 -19.39 11.18
C VAL A 118 -8.98 -19.91 9.87
N THR A 119 -9.70 -19.77 8.76
CA THR A 119 -9.23 -20.19 7.43
C THR A 119 -8.01 -19.37 7.00
N ALA A 120 -8.07 -18.05 7.13
CA ALA A 120 -6.98 -17.15 6.79
C ALA A 120 -5.72 -17.46 7.62
N LEU A 121 -5.88 -17.60 8.93
CA LEU A 121 -4.79 -17.97 9.82
C LEU A 121 -4.24 -19.36 9.47
N GLY A 122 -5.09 -20.32 9.14
CA GLY A 122 -4.69 -21.65 8.65
C GLY A 122 -3.88 -21.59 7.35
N GLN A 123 -4.24 -20.74 6.40
CA GLN A 123 -3.49 -20.53 5.15
C GLN A 123 -2.12 -19.88 5.40
N LEU A 124 -2.06 -18.87 6.27
CA LEU A 124 -0.80 -18.24 6.68
C LEU A 124 0.13 -19.28 7.31
N ARG A 125 -0.39 -20.05 8.27
CA ARG A 125 0.33 -21.11 8.98
C ARG A 125 0.90 -22.16 8.03
N ARG A 126 0.15 -22.57 6.99
CA ARG A 126 0.65 -23.47 5.95
C ARG A 126 1.77 -22.85 5.13
N THR A 127 1.62 -21.57 4.76
CA THR A 127 2.65 -20.83 4.01
C THR A 127 3.96 -20.72 4.80
N VAL A 128 3.88 -20.40 6.10
CA VAL A 128 5.04 -20.33 6.98
C VAL A 128 5.66 -21.71 7.18
N LYS A 129 4.86 -22.74 7.50
CA LYS A 129 5.34 -24.12 7.67
C LYS A 129 6.09 -24.63 6.43
N HIS A 130 5.57 -24.32 5.24
CA HIS A 130 6.22 -24.72 3.98
C HIS A 130 7.60 -24.05 3.80
N ARG A 131 7.82 -22.87 4.39
CA ARG A 131 9.10 -22.16 4.30
C ARG A 131 10.11 -22.58 5.39
N ILE A 132 9.67 -22.70 6.64
CA ILE A 132 10.58 -22.99 7.77
C ILE A 132 10.87 -24.48 7.96
N HIS A 133 10.10 -25.37 7.32
CA HIS A 133 10.23 -26.83 7.42
C HIS A 133 10.21 -27.41 8.85
N ARG A 134 9.75 -26.65 9.86
CA ARG A 134 9.58 -27.06 11.26
C ARG A 134 8.21 -26.70 11.85
N THR A 135 7.99 -27.07 13.11
CA THR A 135 6.80 -26.70 13.87
C THR A 135 6.80 -25.20 14.16
N ARG A 136 5.72 -24.53 13.77
CA ARG A 136 5.57 -23.07 13.83
C ARG A 136 5.20 -22.56 15.22
N THR A 137 5.75 -21.43 15.62
CA THR A 137 5.30 -20.61 16.75
C THR A 137 4.59 -19.34 16.26
N ASP A 138 3.97 -18.58 17.16
CA ASP A 138 3.40 -17.27 16.82
C ASP A 138 4.51 -16.24 16.48
N ASP A 139 5.70 -16.40 17.05
CA ASP A 139 6.89 -15.62 16.68
C ASP A 139 7.30 -15.87 15.22
N ASP A 140 7.18 -17.11 14.73
CA ASP A 140 7.47 -17.42 13.33
C ASP A 140 6.49 -16.71 12.37
N LEU A 141 5.23 -16.55 12.77
CA LEU A 141 4.24 -15.80 12.00
C LEU A 141 4.58 -14.31 11.98
N SER A 142 4.95 -13.77 13.14
CA SER A 142 5.38 -12.38 13.34
C SER A 142 6.61 -12.05 12.49
N ASN A 143 7.66 -12.87 12.58
CA ASN A 143 8.90 -12.73 11.83
C ASN A 143 8.68 -12.87 10.32
N TYR A 144 7.87 -13.84 9.90
CA TYR A 144 7.57 -14.04 8.49
C TYR A 144 6.86 -12.83 7.87
N LEU A 145 5.80 -12.32 8.50
CA LEU A 145 5.02 -11.20 7.96
C LEU A 145 5.75 -9.86 8.09
N SER A 146 6.56 -9.66 9.13
CA SER A 146 7.45 -8.49 9.24
C SER A 146 8.58 -8.51 8.21
N GLY A 147 8.71 -9.57 7.42
CA GLY A 147 9.66 -9.65 6.32
C GLY A 147 11.08 -10.03 6.74
N CYS A 148 11.26 -10.65 7.91
CA CYS A 148 12.57 -11.12 8.38
C CYS A 148 13.27 -11.98 7.32
N MET A 149 14.51 -11.63 7.00
CA MET A 149 15.34 -12.30 5.98
C MET A 149 16.46 -13.15 6.60
N GLU A 150 16.40 -13.41 7.91
CA GLU A 150 17.42 -14.16 8.64
C GLU A 150 17.09 -15.66 8.69
N GLY A 151 18.15 -16.48 8.75
CA GLY A 151 18.07 -17.93 8.94
C GLY A 151 17.14 -18.64 7.95
N GLU A 152 16.18 -19.38 8.49
CA GLU A 152 15.19 -20.17 7.73
C GLU A 152 14.30 -19.30 6.81
N PHE A 153 14.23 -17.99 7.05
CA PHE A 153 13.47 -17.06 6.23
C PHE A 153 14.27 -16.42 5.09
N ALA A 154 15.58 -16.67 4.99
CA ALA A 154 16.45 -16.10 3.97
C ALA A 154 16.19 -16.66 2.56
N SER A 155 15.63 -17.88 2.46
CA SER A 155 15.37 -18.52 1.16
C SER A 155 14.44 -17.67 0.29
N SER A 156 14.89 -17.36 -0.94
CA SER A 156 14.25 -16.42 -1.85
C SER A 156 13.11 -17.02 -2.68
N SER A 157 13.01 -18.35 -2.75
CA SER A 157 12.07 -19.02 -3.66
C SER A 157 10.79 -19.42 -2.95
N ASN A 158 9.76 -18.58 -3.04
CA ASN A 158 8.39 -19.06 -2.87
C ASN A 158 7.92 -19.53 -4.26
N ALA A 159 7.69 -20.83 -4.44
CA ALA A 159 7.27 -21.40 -5.72
C ALA A 159 5.92 -20.85 -6.23
N LEU A 160 5.08 -20.31 -5.34
CA LEU A 160 3.76 -19.78 -5.66
C LEU A 160 3.49 -18.45 -4.94
N SER A 161 3.04 -17.45 -5.70
CA SER A 161 2.57 -16.17 -5.18
C SER A 161 1.17 -16.34 -4.57
N ASN A 162 1.05 -16.03 -3.29
CA ASN A 162 -0.23 -15.95 -2.57
C ASN A 162 -0.35 -14.64 -1.78
N THR A 163 -1.52 -14.38 -1.21
CA THR A 163 -1.82 -13.18 -0.43
C THR A 163 -0.77 -12.89 0.65
N TRP A 164 -0.28 -13.92 1.36
CA TRP A 164 0.70 -13.77 2.44
C TRP A 164 2.11 -13.45 1.93
N THR A 165 2.52 -14.06 0.81
CA THR A 165 3.81 -13.74 0.18
C THR A 165 3.85 -12.33 -0.39
N GLN A 166 2.71 -11.83 -0.92
CA GLN A 166 2.57 -10.46 -1.40
C GLN A 166 2.52 -9.48 -0.24
N ALA A 167 1.70 -9.78 0.77
CA ALA A 167 1.62 -8.98 1.98
C ALA A 167 3.00 -8.86 2.67
N ARG A 168 3.76 -9.95 2.82
CA ARG A 168 5.16 -9.92 3.30
C ARG A 168 6.04 -8.93 2.53
N LYS A 169 5.96 -8.91 1.19
CA LYS A 169 6.72 -7.95 0.36
C LYS A 169 6.26 -6.51 0.58
N ALA A 170 4.96 -6.28 0.78
CA ALA A 170 4.43 -4.96 1.10
C ALA A 170 4.87 -4.50 2.50
N PHE A 171 4.77 -5.37 3.50
CA PHE A 171 5.13 -5.08 4.89
C PHE A 171 6.59 -4.67 5.04
N SER A 172 7.51 -5.42 4.43
CA SER A 172 8.95 -5.10 4.50
C SER A 172 9.29 -3.76 3.84
N ARG A 173 8.53 -3.33 2.83
CA ARG A 173 8.74 -2.04 2.14
C ARG A 173 8.18 -0.85 2.91
N GLN A 174 7.23 -1.08 3.81
CA GLN A 174 6.54 -0.05 4.59
C GLN A 174 6.95 -0.03 6.07
N ASP A 175 7.99 -0.80 6.43
CA ASP A 175 8.49 -0.92 7.81
C ASP A 175 7.39 -1.31 8.81
N VAL A 176 6.49 -2.21 8.38
CA VAL A 176 5.37 -2.67 9.20
C VAL A 176 5.82 -3.88 10.01
N THR A 177 5.76 -3.75 11.33
CA THR A 177 6.03 -4.85 12.27
C THR A 177 4.74 -5.56 12.65
N TRP A 178 4.74 -6.88 12.54
CA TRP A 178 3.64 -7.74 12.96
C TRP A 178 3.98 -8.42 14.27
N THR A 179 3.00 -8.47 15.18
CA THR A 179 3.07 -9.27 16.40
C THR A 179 1.83 -10.14 16.51
N PHE A 180 2.03 -11.40 16.91
CA PHE A 180 0.95 -12.34 17.16
C PHE A 180 0.94 -12.75 18.62
N THR A 181 -0.23 -12.65 19.25
CA THR A 181 -0.47 -13.12 20.62
C THR A 181 -1.64 -14.08 20.59
N ASN A 182 -1.40 -15.36 20.85
CA ASN A 182 -2.41 -16.42 20.82
C ASN A 182 -3.21 -16.42 19.49
N GLY A 183 -2.51 -16.25 18.36
CA GLY A 183 -3.11 -16.16 17.03
C GLY A 183 -3.80 -14.84 16.67
N SER A 184 -3.88 -13.87 17.58
CA SER A 184 -4.42 -12.54 17.30
C SER A 184 -3.33 -11.60 16.77
N PRO A 185 -3.47 -11.01 15.57
CA PRO A 185 -2.46 -10.12 15.01
C PRO A 185 -2.60 -8.67 15.51
N THR A 186 -1.47 -8.02 15.67
CA THR A 186 -1.33 -6.57 15.81
C THR A 186 -0.29 -6.07 14.82
N ILE A 187 -0.50 -4.89 14.23
CA ILE A 187 0.47 -4.25 13.34
C ILE A 187 0.94 -2.92 13.92
N ALA A 188 2.24 -2.66 13.81
CA ALA A 188 2.86 -1.40 14.20
C ALA A 188 3.60 -0.79 13.01
N PHE A 189 3.48 0.54 12.84
CA PHE A 189 4.22 1.31 11.85
C PHE A 189 4.30 2.78 12.29
N GLY A 190 5.48 3.38 12.23
CA GLY A 190 5.73 4.70 12.84
C GLY A 190 5.28 4.69 14.32
N GLU A 191 4.46 5.66 14.71
CA GLU A 191 3.87 5.74 16.06
C GLU A 191 2.52 5.02 16.20
N ASN A 192 2.04 4.36 15.14
CA ASN A 192 0.72 3.73 15.12
C ASN A 192 0.80 2.25 15.48
N VAL A 193 0.00 1.83 16.46
CA VAL A 193 -0.27 0.42 16.76
C VAL A 193 -1.75 0.13 16.48
N LEU A 194 -2.02 -0.88 15.65
CA LEU A 194 -3.36 -1.26 15.22
C LEU A 194 -3.68 -2.70 15.59
N THR A 195 -4.76 -2.84 16.35
CA THR A 195 -5.39 -4.12 16.72
C THR A 195 -6.68 -4.32 15.93
N ALA A 196 -7.31 -5.49 16.10
CA ALA A 196 -8.56 -5.84 15.41
C ALA A 196 -9.69 -4.79 15.56
N THR A 197 -9.74 -4.05 16.67
CA THR A 197 -10.74 -2.99 16.90
C THR A 197 -10.57 -1.80 15.95
N SER A 198 -9.33 -1.54 15.52
CA SER A 198 -8.96 -0.42 14.64
C SER A 198 -8.93 -0.78 13.14
N ARG A 199 -9.43 -1.96 12.77
CA ARG A 199 -9.40 -2.54 11.41
C ARG A 199 -9.90 -1.64 10.28
N THR A 200 -10.88 -0.77 10.53
CA THR A 200 -11.40 0.16 9.51
C THR A 200 -10.49 1.36 9.25
N SER A 201 -9.60 1.67 10.20
CA SER A 201 -8.74 2.86 10.17
C SER A 201 -7.38 2.64 9.49
N VAL A 202 -7.03 1.39 9.17
CA VAL A 202 -5.71 0.98 8.66
C VAL A 202 -5.28 1.81 7.46
N MET A 203 -6.04 1.80 6.36
CA MET A 203 -5.73 2.59 5.16
C MET A 203 -5.59 4.09 5.44
N ARG A 204 -6.49 4.65 6.26
CA ARG A 204 -6.45 6.08 6.59
C ARG A 204 -5.15 6.44 7.30
N LYS A 205 -4.72 5.61 8.25
CA LYS A 205 -3.49 5.83 9.02
C LYS A 205 -2.24 5.65 8.16
N PHE A 206 -2.20 4.67 7.27
CA PHE A 206 -1.12 4.54 6.28
C PHE A 206 -1.00 5.78 5.40
N HIS A 207 -2.12 6.27 4.84
CA HIS A 207 -2.09 7.48 4.01
C HIS A 207 -1.62 8.72 4.79
N LEU A 208 -2.03 8.88 6.05
CA LEU A 208 -1.60 10.01 6.87
C LEU A 208 -0.10 9.94 7.16
N CYS A 209 0.38 8.81 7.67
CA CYS A 209 1.79 8.59 7.97
C CYS A 209 2.67 8.84 6.72
N PHE A 210 2.27 8.29 5.57
CA PHE A 210 3.00 8.48 4.31
C PHE A 210 3.10 9.96 3.91
N LYS A 211 1.97 10.70 3.98
CA LYS A 211 1.93 12.12 3.61
C LYS A 211 2.72 13.00 4.56
N GLU A 212 2.72 12.66 5.85
CA GLU A 212 3.50 13.35 6.88
C GLU A 212 5.01 13.16 6.65
N THR A 213 5.43 11.92 6.41
CA THR A 213 6.82 11.58 6.08
C THR A 213 7.30 12.29 4.82
N GLU A 214 6.48 12.36 3.77
CA GLU A 214 6.85 13.08 2.54
C GLU A 214 6.90 14.60 2.73
N ALA A 215 6.07 15.16 3.61
CA ALA A 215 6.12 16.57 3.97
C ALA A 215 7.37 16.91 4.82
N GLU A 216 7.75 16.05 5.76
CA GLU A 216 8.99 16.24 6.55
C GLU A 216 10.22 16.22 5.66
N LYS A 217 10.30 15.27 4.73
CA LYS A 217 11.37 15.21 3.73
C LYS A 217 11.38 16.44 2.81
N LEU A 218 10.23 17.02 2.51
CA LEU A 218 10.14 18.25 1.72
C LEU A 218 10.72 19.44 2.50
N ILE A 219 10.34 19.59 3.77
CA ILE A 219 10.83 20.68 4.64
C ILE A 219 12.34 20.59 4.82
N ALA A 220 12.86 19.38 5.04
CA ALA A 220 14.29 19.13 5.19
C ALA A 220 15.11 19.42 3.93
N GLN A 221 14.50 19.45 2.74
CA GLN A 221 15.17 19.83 1.48
C GLN A 221 15.25 21.35 1.29
N THR A 222 14.45 22.11 2.04
CA THR A 222 14.38 23.57 1.97
C THR A 222 15.11 24.30 3.10
N SER A 223 15.55 23.56 4.12
CA SER A 223 16.41 24.04 5.22
C SER A 223 17.88 23.82 4.89
#